data_AF-A0A6J6EEY2-F1
#
_entry.id   AF-A0A6J6EEY2-F1
#
_cell.length_a   1.000
_cell.length_b   1.000
_cell.length_c   1.000
_cell.angle_alpha   90.00
_cell.angle_beta   90.00
_cell.angle_gamma   90.00
#
_symmetry.space_group_name_H-M   'P 1'
#
loop_
_entity.id
_entity.type
_entity.pdbx_description
1 polymer ?
#
loop_
_entity_poly.entity_id
_entity_poly.type
_entity_poly.pdbx_seq_one_letter_code
_entity_poly.pdbx_strand_id
1 'polypeptide(L)'
;MKEWEEENHNLNARAKTSILVVRMTPEQLRTSQGEGWDYQGIVAYSKICTHVGCPIALYEHRTHHLLCPCHQSTFDLADSGNVVFGPAARRLPQLPLGVDEEGYLVALSDFQEPVGPSFWERG
;
A
#
# COMPACT_ATOMS: atom_id res chain seq x y z
N MET A 1 -17.39 -18.24 -22.26
CA MET A 1 -16.46 -18.68 -21.17
C MET A 1 -15.19 -17.87 -21.16
N LYS A 2 -14.48 -17.71 -22.29
CA LYS A 2 -13.30 -16.83 -22.38
C LYS A 2 -13.54 -15.37 -21.98
N GLU A 3 -14.62 -14.76 -22.46
CA GLU A 3 -15.01 -13.39 -22.09
C GLU A 3 -15.31 -13.25 -20.60
N TRP A 4 -15.95 -14.25 -19.98
CA TRP A 4 -16.19 -14.27 -18.53
C TRP A 4 -14.90 -14.44 -17.73
N GLU A 5 -13.94 -15.23 -18.20
CA GLU A 5 -12.62 -15.35 -17.57
C GLU A 5 -11.79 -14.06 -17.70
N GLU A 6 -11.85 -13.37 -18.84
CA GLU A 6 -11.22 -12.06 -19.05
C GLU A 6 -11.87 -10.96 -18.18
N GLU A 7 -13.19 -10.96 -18.04
CA GLU A 7 -13.94 -10.02 -17.20
C GLU A 7 -13.74 -10.30 -15.70
N ASN A 8 -13.60 -11.56 -15.27
CA ASN A 8 -13.32 -11.92 -13.87
C ASN A 8 -11.86 -11.71 -13.48
N HIS A 9 -10.89 -11.94 -14.38
CA HIS A 9 -9.50 -11.50 -14.17
C HIS A 9 -9.42 -9.99 -13.96
N ASN A 10 -10.29 -9.22 -14.61
CA ASN A 10 -10.39 -7.78 -14.46
C ASN A 10 -10.88 -7.35 -13.07
N LEU A 11 -11.88 -8.04 -12.47
CA LEU A 11 -12.43 -7.65 -11.17
C LEU A 11 -11.44 -7.81 -10.01
N ASN A 12 -10.71 -8.93 -9.96
CA ASN A 12 -9.69 -9.14 -8.94
C ASN A 12 -8.51 -8.17 -9.10
N ALA A 13 -8.11 -7.88 -10.34
CA ALA A 13 -7.09 -6.87 -10.61
C ALA A 13 -7.55 -5.47 -10.16
N ARG A 14 -8.79 -5.08 -10.51
CA ARG A 14 -9.41 -3.81 -10.07
C ARG A 14 -9.53 -3.70 -8.56
N ALA A 15 -9.84 -4.79 -7.86
CA ALA A 15 -9.91 -4.77 -6.40
C ALA A 15 -8.54 -4.44 -5.78
N LYS A 16 -7.43 -4.87 -6.41
CA LYS A 16 -6.07 -4.66 -5.93
C LYS A 16 -5.47 -3.29 -6.31
N THR A 17 -6.09 -2.54 -7.23
CA THR A 17 -5.55 -1.24 -7.68
C THR A 17 -5.85 -0.08 -6.73
N SER A 18 -6.69 -0.29 -5.72
CA SER A 18 -7.02 0.75 -4.74
C SER A 18 -5.79 1.08 -3.89
N ILE A 19 -5.38 2.35 -3.88
CA ILE A 19 -4.25 2.86 -3.11
C ILE A 19 -4.67 4.01 -2.19
N LEU A 20 -3.81 4.30 -1.21
CA LEU A 20 -3.86 5.48 -0.36
C LEU A 20 -2.62 6.33 -0.63
N VAL A 21 -2.83 7.61 -0.94
CA VAL A 21 -1.76 8.60 -1.05
C VAL A 21 -1.79 9.46 0.20
N VAL A 22 -0.65 9.56 0.88
CA VAL A 22 -0.51 10.32 2.13
C VAL A 22 0.68 11.25 2.00
N ARG A 23 0.55 12.46 2.54
CA ARG A 23 1.65 13.41 2.66
C ARG A 23 2.08 13.55 4.11
N MET A 24 3.37 13.39 4.33
CA MET A 24 4.09 13.69 5.57
C MET A 24 5.15 14.75 5.28
N THR A 25 5.74 15.36 6.29
CA THR A 25 6.98 16.11 6.07
C THR A 25 8.11 15.10 5.83
N PRO A 26 9.10 15.40 4.96
CA PRO A 26 10.17 14.45 4.66
C PRO A 26 10.91 13.93 5.91
N GLU A 27 11.03 14.76 6.94
CA GLU A 27 11.71 14.41 8.20
C GLU A 27 10.94 13.39 9.04
N GLN A 28 9.64 13.22 8.79
CA GLN A 28 8.81 12.22 9.48
C GLN A 28 9.00 10.82 8.90
N LEU A 29 9.47 10.71 7.65
CA LEU A 29 9.70 9.43 6.99
C LEU A 29 10.97 8.77 7.50
N ARG A 30 10.86 7.49 7.88
CA ARG A 30 11.94 6.64 8.38
C ARG A 30 12.15 5.43 7.45
N THR A 31 12.00 5.66 6.13
CA THR A 31 11.91 4.57 5.14
C THR A 31 13.10 3.61 5.21
N SER A 32 12.81 2.31 5.15
CA SER A 32 13.79 1.23 5.07
C SER A 32 14.12 0.84 3.62
N GLN A 33 13.47 1.46 2.62
CA GLN A 33 13.51 1.01 1.23
C GLN A 33 14.48 1.80 0.32
N GLY A 34 15.14 2.83 0.85
CA GLY A 34 16.06 3.70 0.09
C GLY A 34 15.36 4.86 -0.63
N GLU A 35 16.04 5.46 -1.61
CA GLU A 35 15.52 6.58 -2.41
C GLU A 35 14.45 6.14 -3.43
N GLY A 36 13.55 7.04 -3.83
CA GLY A 36 12.56 6.81 -4.89
C GLY A 36 11.23 6.19 -4.45
N TRP A 37 11.02 6.02 -3.14
CA TRP A 37 9.79 5.47 -2.57
C TRP A 37 8.78 6.53 -2.10
N ASP A 38 9.22 7.80 -2.09
CA ASP A 38 8.40 8.97 -1.84
C ASP A 38 8.77 10.09 -2.81
N TYR A 39 7.87 11.05 -2.94
CA TYR A 39 8.16 12.33 -3.59
C TYR A 39 7.92 13.47 -2.60
N GLN A 40 8.98 14.02 -2.02
CA GLN A 40 8.93 15.13 -1.04
C GLN A 40 7.96 14.86 0.12
N GLY A 41 8.01 13.65 0.69
CA GLY A 41 7.13 13.25 1.78
C GLY A 41 5.76 12.69 1.34
N ILE A 42 5.49 12.63 0.03
CA ILE A 42 4.29 11.99 -0.52
C ILE A 42 4.58 10.51 -0.77
N VAL A 43 3.80 9.64 -0.14
CA VAL A 43 3.90 8.18 -0.25
C VAL A 43 2.59 7.58 -0.73
N ALA A 44 2.67 6.49 -1.49
CA ALA A 44 1.52 5.69 -1.89
C ALA A 44 1.64 4.25 -1.39
N TYR A 45 0.57 3.75 -0.77
CA TYR A 45 0.49 2.36 -0.32
C TYR A 45 -0.77 1.70 -0.85
N SER A 46 -0.75 0.38 -0.99
CA SER A 46 -1.96 -0.39 -1.26
C SER A 46 -3.00 -0.16 -0.16
N LYS A 47 -4.27 -0.03 -0.53
CA LYS A 47 -5.39 0.04 0.41
C LYS A 47 -5.75 -1.35 0.96
N ILE A 48 -5.20 -2.43 0.41
CA ILE A 48 -5.67 -3.79 0.66
C ILE A 48 -4.83 -4.44 1.76
N CYS A 49 -5.49 -4.75 2.89
CA CYS A 49 -4.83 -5.34 4.05
C CYS A 49 -4.15 -6.67 3.71
N THR A 50 -2.91 -6.83 4.18
CA THR A 50 -2.08 -8.01 3.93
C THR A 50 -2.44 -9.23 4.77
N HIS A 51 -3.36 -9.08 5.73
CA HIS A 51 -3.95 -10.19 6.46
C HIS A 51 -4.94 -10.95 5.55
N VAL A 52 -6.21 -10.51 5.49
CA VAL A 52 -7.29 -11.18 4.75
C VAL A 52 -7.96 -10.28 3.70
N GLY A 53 -7.29 -9.20 3.27
CA GLY A 53 -7.71 -8.43 2.08
C GLY A 53 -8.75 -7.32 2.33
N CYS A 54 -9.08 -6.98 3.57
CA CYS A 54 -9.99 -5.85 3.84
C CYS A 54 -9.44 -4.52 3.27
N PRO A 55 -10.31 -3.65 2.72
CA PRO A 55 -9.92 -2.29 2.35
C PRO A 55 -9.70 -1.45 3.62
N ILE A 56 -8.51 -0.91 3.79
CA ILE A 56 -8.10 -0.11 4.94
C ILE A 56 -8.32 1.37 4.66
N ALA A 57 -8.79 2.16 5.63
CA ALA A 57 -8.97 3.60 5.45
C ALA A 57 -8.88 4.43 6.73
N LEU A 58 -8.68 3.82 7.91
CA LEU A 58 -8.61 4.55 9.17
C LEU A 58 -7.18 5.01 9.39
N TYR A 59 -6.91 6.28 9.07
CA TYR A 59 -5.58 6.89 9.19
C TYR A 59 -5.49 7.79 10.43
N GLU A 60 -4.51 7.52 11.29
CA GLU A 60 -4.18 8.37 12.44
C GLU A 60 -3.10 9.38 12.04
N HIS A 61 -3.49 10.64 11.85
CA HIS A 61 -2.61 11.69 11.34
C HIS A 61 -1.35 11.94 12.19
N ARG A 62 -1.43 11.77 13.52
CA ARG A 62 -0.33 12.12 14.43
C ARG A 62 0.81 11.10 14.41
N THR A 63 0.48 9.83 14.29
CA THR A 63 1.44 8.71 14.33
C THR A 63 1.75 8.18 12.94
N HIS A 64 0.94 8.56 11.94
CA HIS A 64 0.96 8.02 10.58
C HIS A 64 0.61 6.53 10.52
N HIS A 65 -0.06 6.02 11.55
CA HIS A 65 -0.60 4.68 11.56
C HIS A 65 -1.84 4.56 10.68
N LEU A 66 -1.91 3.45 9.94
CA LEU A 66 -3.06 3.06 9.15
C LEU A 66 -3.66 1.78 9.73
N LEU A 67 -4.92 1.86 10.16
CA LEU A 67 -5.59 0.84 10.94
C LEU A 67 -6.63 0.10 10.10
N CYS A 68 -6.48 -1.22 9.99
CA CYS A 68 -7.47 -2.09 9.37
C CYS A 68 -8.67 -2.30 10.31
N PRO A 69 -9.89 -1.91 9.93
CA PRO A 69 -11.06 -1.99 10.82
C PRO A 69 -11.52 -3.43 11.09
N CYS A 70 -11.13 -4.40 10.24
CA CYS A 70 -11.63 -5.76 10.36
C CYS A 70 -11.04 -6.50 11.58
N HIS A 71 -9.71 -6.46 11.72
CA HIS A 71 -8.97 -7.21 12.75
C HIS A 71 -7.84 -6.39 13.36
N GLN A 72 -7.90 -5.07 13.19
CA GLN A 72 -7.02 -4.10 13.86
C GLN A 72 -5.54 -4.25 13.51
N SER A 73 -5.19 -4.88 12.39
CA SER A 73 -3.83 -4.78 11.85
C SER A 73 -3.47 -3.31 11.65
N THR A 74 -2.37 -2.86 12.23
CA THR A 74 -1.90 -1.48 12.16
C THR A 74 -0.58 -1.43 11.43
N PHE A 75 -0.51 -0.54 10.45
CA PHE A 75 0.66 -0.33 9.59
C PHE A 75 1.24 1.07 9.84
N ASP A 76 2.54 1.18 10.09
CA ASP A 76 3.24 2.46 10.19
C ASP A 76 3.63 2.95 8.78
N LEU A 77 2.93 3.96 8.27
CA LEU A 77 3.20 4.49 6.93
C LEU A 77 4.48 5.34 6.88
N ALA A 78 4.94 5.86 8.03
CA ALA A 78 6.20 6.57 8.12
C ALA A 78 7.41 5.61 8.08
N ASP A 79 7.22 4.35 8.48
CA ASP A 79 8.19 3.27 8.33
C ASP A 79 7.71 2.24 7.30
N SER A 80 7.62 2.65 6.02
CA SER A 80 7.51 1.73 4.89
C SER A 80 6.33 0.73 4.95
N GLY A 81 5.24 1.10 5.63
CA GLY A 81 4.07 0.23 5.82
C GLY A 81 4.30 -0.93 6.79
N ASN A 82 5.30 -0.84 7.68
CA ASN A 82 5.65 -1.88 8.65
C ASN A 82 4.47 -2.24 9.56
N VAL A 83 4.33 -3.51 9.92
CA VAL A 83 3.25 -3.95 10.83
C VAL A 83 3.67 -3.69 12.26
N VAL A 84 2.88 -2.90 12.97
CA VAL A 84 3.14 -2.58 14.39
C VAL A 84 2.15 -3.25 15.35
N PHE A 85 1.01 -3.74 14.84
CA PHE A 85 0.01 -4.46 15.65
C PHE A 85 -0.89 -5.35 14.78
N GLY A 86 -1.54 -6.33 15.41
CA GLY A 86 -2.58 -7.18 14.83
C GLY A 86 -2.05 -8.35 13.98
N PRO A 87 -2.95 -9.09 13.30
CA PRO A 87 -2.63 -10.39 12.69
C PRO A 87 -1.97 -10.33 11.31
N ALA A 88 -1.64 -9.14 10.79
CA ALA A 88 -0.97 -9.05 9.50
C ALA A 88 0.49 -9.49 9.68
N ALA A 89 0.97 -10.40 8.83
CA ALA A 89 2.33 -10.94 8.96
C ALA A 89 3.38 -10.18 8.14
N ARG A 90 2.97 -9.20 7.32
CA ARG A 90 3.86 -8.48 6.39
C ARG A 90 3.43 -7.04 6.17
N ARG A 91 4.41 -6.22 5.81
CA ARG A 91 4.23 -4.80 5.48
C ARG A 91 3.21 -4.59 4.36
N LEU A 92 2.61 -3.40 4.38
CA LEU A 92 1.72 -2.96 3.33
C LEU A 92 2.54 -2.61 2.07
N PRO A 93 2.20 -3.13 0.87
CA PRO A 93 2.95 -2.82 -0.34
C PRO A 93 2.95 -1.30 -0.63
N GLN A 94 4.13 -0.76 -0.86
CA GLN A 94 4.35 0.64 -1.25
C GLN A 94 4.51 0.73 -2.77
N LEU A 95 4.00 1.81 -3.37
CA LEU A 95 4.13 2.10 -4.79
C LEU A 95 5.19 3.20 -4.97
N PRO A 96 6.26 2.98 -5.75
CA PRO A 96 7.23 4.02 -6.08
C PRO A 96 6.57 5.17 -6.84
N LEU A 97 6.82 6.40 -6.40
CA LEU A 97 6.21 7.61 -6.95
C LEU A 97 7.25 8.58 -7.50
N GLY A 98 6.85 9.32 -8.52
CA GLY A 98 7.56 10.49 -9.00
C GLY A 98 6.57 11.53 -9.52
N VAL A 99 7.11 12.50 -10.24
CA VAL A 99 6.34 13.53 -10.94
C VAL A 99 6.76 13.56 -12.40
N ASP A 100 5.80 13.65 -13.31
CA ASP A 100 6.04 13.81 -14.75
C ASP A 100 6.40 15.26 -15.12
N GLU A 101 6.65 15.51 -16.41
CA GLU A 101 7.04 16.83 -16.91
C GLU A 101 5.95 17.90 -16.72
N GLU A 102 4.69 17.47 -16.61
CA GLU A 102 3.53 18.33 -16.40
C GLU A 102 3.24 18.61 -14.91
N GLY A 103 3.92 17.92 -13.99
CA GLY A 103 3.75 18.10 -12.55
C GLY A 103 2.76 17.15 -11.88
N TYR A 104 2.28 16.11 -12.56
CA TYR A 104 1.38 15.12 -11.98
C TYR A 104 2.14 14.00 -11.27
N LEU A 105 1.56 13.48 -10.19
CA LEU A 105 2.06 12.29 -9.52
C LEU A 105 1.87 11.07 -10.43
N VAL A 106 2.96 10.36 -10.69
CA VAL A 106 2.98 9.13 -11.49
C VAL A 106 3.62 8.00 -10.71
N ALA A 107 3.11 6.79 -10.93
CA ALA A 107 3.77 5.58 -10.46
C ALA A 107 4.99 5.29 -11.35
N LEU A 108 6.15 5.07 -10.75
CA LEU A 108 7.39 4.78 -11.51
C LEU A 108 7.50 3.30 -11.91
N SER A 109 6.77 2.43 -11.20
CA SER A 109 6.67 1.00 -11.49
C SER A 109 5.37 0.43 -10.91
N ASP A 110 5.13 -0.86 -11.13
CA ASP A 110 4.16 -1.62 -10.34
C ASP A 110 4.69 -1.84 -8.90
N PHE A 111 3.86 -2.43 -8.03
CA PHE A 111 4.27 -2.88 -6.71
C PHE A 111 5.38 -3.93 -6.80
N GLN A 112 6.42 -3.76 -5.98
CA GLN A 112 7.51 -4.75 -5.89
C GLN A 112 7.13 -5.96 -5.02
N GLU A 113 6.06 -5.84 -4.22
CA GLU A 113 5.47 -6.93 -3.47
C GLU A 113 4.01 -7.12 -3.86
N PRO A 114 3.51 -8.37 -4.01
CA PRO A 114 2.16 -8.50 -4.51
C PRO A 114 1.09 -8.08 -3.49
N VAL A 115 0.05 -7.44 -4.01
CA VAL A 115 -1.05 -6.83 -3.24
C VAL A 115 -2.04 -7.88 -2.72
N GLY A 116 -2.57 -7.65 -1.51
CA GLY A 116 -3.67 -8.43 -0.94
C GLY A 116 -3.26 -9.37 0.20
N PRO A 117 -4.11 -10.33 0.56
CA PRO A 117 -3.83 -11.25 1.67
C PRO A 117 -2.57 -12.07 1.45
N SER A 118 -1.97 -12.52 2.55
CA SER A 118 -0.84 -13.46 2.52
C SER A 118 -1.34 -14.87 2.15
N PHE A 119 -0.52 -15.63 1.43
CA PHE A 119 -0.82 -17.00 0.99
C PHE A 119 0.41 -17.90 1.16
N TRP A 120 0.18 -19.21 1.19
CA TRP A 120 1.17 -20.24 1.52
C TRP A 120 2.37 -20.30 0.55
N GLU A 121 2.24 -19.84 -0.70
CA GLU A 121 3.31 -19.87 -1.70
C GLU A 121 4.34 -18.73 -1.56
N ARG A 122 4.23 -17.89 -0.53
CA ARG A 122 5.22 -16.85 -0.20
C ARG A 122 6.16 -17.21 0.97
N GLY A 123 5.99 -18.40 1.56
CA GLY A 123 6.84 -18.94 2.61
C GLY A 123 7.78 -20.01 2.09
#